data_AF-A0ABD4UP62-F1
#
_entry.id   AF-A0ABD4UP62-F1
#
_cell.length_a   1.000
_cell.length_b   1.000
_cell.length_c   1.000
_cell.angle_alpha   90.00
_cell.angle_beta   90.00
_cell.angle_gamma   90.00
#
_symmetry.space_group_name_H-M   'P 1'
#
loop_
_entity.id
_entity.type
_entity.pdbx_description
1 polymer ?
#
loop_
_entity_poly.entity_id
_entity_poly.type
_entity_poly.pdbx_seq_one_letter_code
_entity_poly.pdbx_strand_id
1 'polypeptide(L)'
;LDRTQIHALLDSEVARRNGKVVGRAVDMVVDASGKPREMIVNLQGFMGIGDRKVIFPWNVFRFTPGGKQEPIVLDVPSGDLPPAARPKAVPLSGSAAASPTTRLPMLDSDVERPNGTKIGRIVDVLIDRGAQPQAVVLDLGGLVNTDRRSIAASWGALRFVTRDKALHPQLDLNDAQIKASPPYAADKPIVAVFPPVVPAAPASSASATR
;
A
#
# COMPACT_ATOMS: atom_id res chain seq x y z
N LEU A 1 11.32 9.75 5.12
CA LEU A 1 11.53 8.28 5.12
C LEU A 1 12.86 7.99 4.46
N ASP A 2 13.63 7.06 5.01
CA ASP A 2 14.91 6.65 4.43
C ASP A 2 14.69 5.60 3.34
N ARG A 3 15.09 5.91 2.10
CA ARG A 3 14.98 5.03 0.93
C ARG A 3 15.73 3.71 1.06
N THR A 4 16.73 3.63 1.93
CA THR A 4 17.43 2.38 2.21
C THR A 4 16.62 1.44 3.09
N GLN A 5 15.58 1.94 3.74
CA GLN A 5 14.74 1.22 4.70
C GLN A 5 13.32 0.98 4.22
N ILE A 6 12.92 1.60 3.11
CA ILE A 6 11.60 1.43 2.48
C ILE A 6 11.72 1.09 1.00
N HIS A 7 10.71 0.38 0.50
CA HIS A 7 10.59 0.02 -0.90
C HIS A 7 9.19 0.34 -1.42
N ALA A 8 9.08 0.77 -2.67
CA ALA A 8 7.82 0.79 -3.41
C ALA A 8 7.23 -0.63 -3.46
N LEU A 9 5.91 -0.77 -3.61
CA LEU A 9 5.30 -2.09 -3.75
C LEU A 9 4.98 -2.37 -5.21
N LEU A 10 4.45 -1.37 -5.93
CA LEU A 10 4.03 -1.55 -7.31
C LEU A 10 5.23 -1.89 -8.20
N ASP A 11 5.05 -2.88 -9.07
CA ASP A 11 6.05 -3.36 -10.03
C ASP A 11 7.35 -3.88 -9.40
N SER A 12 7.41 -4.04 -8.08
CA SER A 12 8.55 -4.66 -7.42
C SER A 12 8.70 -6.11 -7.81
N GLU A 13 9.94 -6.51 -8.12
CA GLU A 13 10.25 -7.90 -8.43
C GLU A 13 10.03 -8.77 -7.20
N VAL A 14 9.32 -9.87 -7.42
CA VAL A 14 9.05 -10.89 -6.40
C VAL A 14 9.86 -12.12 -6.78
N ALA A 15 10.80 -12.49 -5.92
CA ALA A 15 11.65 -13.65 -6.11
C ALA A 15 11.40 -14.73 -5.06
N ARG A 16 11.84 -15.96 -5.35
CA ARG A 16 11.89 -17.02 -4.33
C ARG A 16 13.13 -16.87 -3.46
N ARG A 17 13.17 -17.64 -2.37
CA ARG A 17 14.33 -17.78 -1.49
C ARG A 17 15.62 -18.17 -2.22
N ASN A 18 15.52 -18.87 -3.36
CA ASN A 18 16.67 -19.22 -4.22
C ASN A 18 17.12 -18.08 -5.16
N GLY A 19 16.54 -16.90 -5.07
CA GLY A 19 16.85 -15.74 -5.90
C GLY A 19 16.15 -15.71 -7.27
N LYS A 20 15.40 -16.76 -7.66
CA LYS A 20 14.68 -16.76 -8.93
C LYS A 20 13.48 -15.81 -8.87
N VAL A 21 13.47 -14.78 -9.71
CA VAL A 21 12.29 -13.93 -9.94
C VAL A 21 11.15 -14.78 -10.49
N VAL A 22 9.99 -14.67 -9.87
CA VAL A 22 8.77 -15.40 -10.24
C VAL A 22 7.68 -14.48 -10.79
N GLY A 23 7.79 -13.17 -10.57
CA GLY A 23 6.78 -12.21 -10.97
C GLY A 23 7.03 -10.81 -10.43
N ARG A 24 6.00 -9.96 -10.51
CA ARG A 24 5.99 -8.61 -9.95
C ARG A 24 4.80 -8.40 -9.02
N ALA A 25 4.98 -7.62 -7.96
CA ALA A 25 3.89 -7.19 -7.09
C ALA A 25 2.99 -6.21 -7.85
N VAL A 26 1.68 -6.44 -7.79
CA VAL A 26 0.64 -5.69 -8.54
C VAL A 26 -0.23 -4.88 -7.63
N ASP A 27 -0.53 -5.38 -6.43
CA ASP A 27 -1.40 -4.70 -5.47
C ASP A 27 -1.25 -5.35 -4.09
N MET A 28 -1.74 -4.68 -3.06
CA MET A 28 -1.97 -5.26 -1.75
C MET A 28 -3.40 -5.04 -1.29
N VAL A 29 -3.89 -5.96 -0.48
CA VAL A 29 -5.21 -5.87 0.13
C VAL A 29 -5.05 -5.63 1.62
N VAL A 30 -5.75 -4.62 2.12
CA VAL A 30 -5.80 -4.29 3.55
C VAL A 30 -7.18 -4.58 4.14
N ASP A 31 -7.22 -4.76 5.46
CA ASP A 31 -8.47 -4.80 6.22
C ASP A 31 -8.94 -3.40 6.67
N ALA A 32 -10.09 -3.33 7.35
CA ALA A 32 -10.62 -2.07 7.91
C ALA A 32 -9.73 -1.42 8.99
N SER A 33 -8.73 -2.13 9.53
CA SER A 33 -7.72 -1.54 10.41
C SER A 33 -6.54 -0.96 9.65
N GLY A 34 -6.52 -1.08 8.31
CA GLY A 34 -5.36 -0.73 7.49
C GLY A 34 -4.21 -1.73 7.62
N LYS A 35 -4.47 -2.97 8.05
CA LYS A 35 -3.42 -3.99 8.13
C LYS A 35 -3.37 -4.78 6.82
N PRO A 36 -2.18 -4.99 6.23
CA PRO A 36 -2.03 -5.84 5.07
C PRO A 36 -2.47 -7.27 5.35
N ARG A 37 -3.22 -7.86 4.41
CA ARG A 37 -3.73 -9.23 4.49
C ARG A 37 -3.23 -10.09 3.37
N GLU A 38 -3.21 -9.54 2.16
CA GLU A 38 -2.87 -10.26 0.95
C GLU A 38 -2.05 -9.37 0.02
N MET A 39 -1.24 -9.98 -0.83
CA MET A 39 -0.58 -9.31 -1.95
C MET A 39 -0.97 -10.02 -3.24
N ILE A 40 -1.28 -9.23 -4.26
CA ILE A 40 -1.52 -9.70 -5.61
C ILE A 40 -0.19 -9.63 -6.36
N VAL A 41 0.24 -10.76 -6.92
CA VAL A 41 1.49 -10.88 -7.67
C VAL A 41 1.16 -11.35 -9.07
N ASN A 42 1.66 -10.64 -10.09
CA ASN A 42 1.66 -11.11 -11.46
C ASN A 42 2.82 -12.08 -11.65
N LEU A 43 2.54 -13.37 -11.68
CA LEU A 43 3.54 -14.39 -11.96
C LEU A 43 3.86 -14.41 -13.45
N GLN A 44 5.16 -14.32 -13.77
CA GLN A 44 5.65 -14.38 -15.13
C GLN A 44 5.59 -15.85 -15.60
N GLY A 45 4.90 -16.09 -16.72
CA GLY A 45 4.64 -17.44 -17.24
C GLY A 45 5.91 -18.16 -17.70
N PHE A 46 6.04 -19.45 -17.34
CA PHE A 46 7.05 -20.34 -17.92
C PHE A 46 6.50 -20.87 -19.25
N MET A 47 7.23 -20.65 -20.36
CA MET A 47 6.92 -21.17 -21.71
C MET A 47 5.64 -20.63 -22.40
N GLY A 48 5.40 -19.32 -22.40
CA GLY A 48 4.47 -18.68 -23.34
C GLY A 48 2.97 -18.78 -23.04
N ILE A 49 2.58 -19.28 -21.86
CA ILE A 49 1.23 -19.13 -21.32
C ILE A 49 1.28 -17.91 -20.38
N GLY A 50 0.56 -16.84 -20.76
CA GLY A 50 0.79 -15.46 -20.30
C GLY A 50 0.79 -15.18 -18.79
N ASP A 51 1.07 -13.92 -18.50
CA ASP A 51 1.07 -13.30 -17.17
C ASP A 51 -0.23 -13.62 -16.40
N ARG A 52 -0.09 -14.10 -15.15
CA ARG A 52 -1.24 -14.43 -14.28
C ARG A 52 -1.14 -13.76 -12.93
N LYS A 53 -2.21 -13.11 -12.50
CA LYS A 53 -2.36 -12.54 -11.16
C LYS A 53 -2.74 -13.64 -10.16
N VAL A 54 -1.96 -13.78 -9.10
CA VAL A 54 -2.20 -14.72 -7.99
C VAL A 54 -2.20 -13.94 -6.69
N ILE A 55 -3.12 -14.29 -5.78
CA ILE A 55 -3.25 -13.66 -4.46
C ILE A 55 -2.53 -14.56 -3.45
N PHE A 56 -1.61 -13.97 -2.69
CA PHE A 56 -0.86 -14.65 -1.63
C PHE A 56 -1.12 -13.99 -0.28
N PRO A 57 -1.13 -14.75 0.83
CA PRO A 57 -1.15 -14.18 2.18
C PRO A 57 0.04 -13.22 2.41
N TRP A 58 -0.17 -12.11 3.11
CA TRP A 58 0.91 -11.13 3.35
C TRP A 58 2.10 -11.71 4.13
N ASN A 59 1.83 -12.66 5.03
CA ASN A 59 2.83 -13.23 5.93
C ASN A 59 3.91 -14.08 5.22
N VAL A 60 3.66 -14.55 4.00
CA VAL A 60 4.64 -15.33 3.22
C VAL A 60 5.67 -14.46 2.51
N PHE A 61 5.54 -13.13 2.57
CA PHE A 61 6.51 -12.21 2.00
C PHE A 61 7.52 -11.76 3.03
N ARG A 62 8.78 -11.61 2.59
CA ARG A 62 9.86 -10.93 3.30
C ARG A 62 10.32 -9.75 2.46
N PHE A 63 10.50 -8.60 3.09
CA PHE A 63 10.90 -7.36 2.41
C PHE A 63 12.33 -7.02 2.80
N THR A 64 13.17 -6.75 1.81
CA THR A 64 14.59 -6.44 2.01
C THR A 64 14.95 -5.14 1.28
N PRO A 65 14.37 -3.99 1.68
CA PRO A 65 14.69 -2.70 1.09
C PRO A 65 16.19 -2.40 1.19
N GLY A 66 16.75 -1.82 0.12
CA GLY A 66 18.16 -1.40 0.04
C GLY A 66 19.18 -2.55 0.07
N GLY A 67 18.75 -3.82 0.00
CA GLY A 67 19.62 -4.99 0.00
C GLY A 67 20.29 -5.27 -1.34
N LYS A 68 21.29 -6.16 -1.34
CA LYS A 68 21.86 -6.77 -2.57
C LYS A 68 20.96 -7.82 -3.21
N GLN A 69 19.94 -8.28 -2.48
CA GLN A 69 18.93 -9.24 -2.94
C GLN A 69 17.66 -8.52 -3.38
N GLU A 70 16.86 -9.23 -4.17
CA GLU A 70 15.54 -8.81 -4.63
C GLU A 70 14.69 -8.22 -3.49
N PRO A 71 13.94 -7.16 -3.76
CA PRO A 71 13.31 -6.36 -2.71
C PRO A 71 12.18 -7.11 -1.98
N ILE A 72 11.56 -8.08 -2.64
CA ILE A 72 10.47 -8.90 -2.11
C ILE A 72 10.77 -10.38 -2.35
N VAL A 73 10.87 -11.15 -1.27
CA VAL A 73 11.05 -12.59 -1.31
C VAL A 73 9.76 -13.29 -0.91
N LEU A 74 9.23 -14.11 -1.80
CA LEU A 74 8.11 -15.01 -1.57
C LEU A 74 8.61 -16.33 -0.99
N ASP A 75 8.25 -16.60 0.25
CA ASP A 75 8.63 -17.78 1.01
C ASP A 75 7.50 -18.80 1.06
N VAL A 76 7.21 -19.41 -0.09
CA VAL A 76 6.29 -20.55 -0.19
C VAL A 76 7.02 -21.77 -0.74
N PRO A 77 6.68 -22.99 -0.28
CA PRO A 77 7.29 -24.22 -0.78
C PRO A 77 7.20 -24.31 -2.30
N SER A 78 8.29 -24.75 -2.93
CA SER A 78 8.37 -24.99 -4.38
C SER A 78 7.51 -26.20 -4.75
N GLY A 79 6.20 -26.02 -4.80
CA GLY A 79 5.20 -27.06 -5.02
C GLY A 79 3.77 -26.57 -4.78
N ASP A 80 3.62 -25.56 -3.93
CA ASP A 80 2.33 -24.97 -3.52
C ASP A 80 1.94 -23.71 -4.30
N LEU A 81 2.63 -23.39 -5.41
CA LEU A 81 2.03 -22.42 -6.32
C LEU A 81 0.75 -23.04 -6.87
N PRO A 82 -0.42 -22.39 -6.71
CA PRO A 82 -1.66 -22.92 -7.22
C PRO A 82 -1.49 -23.32 -8.69
N PRO A 83 -1.87 -24.54 -9.09
CA PRO A 83 -1.85 -24.94 -10.49
C PRO A 83 -2.63 -23.91 -11.32
N ALA A 84 -2.27 -23.74 -12.59
CA ALA A 84 -2.94 -22.80 -13.49
C ALA A 84 -4.40 -23.22 -13.70
N ALA A 85 -5.28 -22.82 -12.78
CA ALA A 85 -6.68 -22.75 -13.08
C ALA A 85 -6.83 -21.66 -14.13
N ARG A 86 -7.28 -22.06 -15.34
CA ARG A 86 -7.88 -21.14 -16.31
C ARG A 86 -8.82 -20.19 -15.55
N PRO A 87 -9.03 -18.94 -15.99
CA PRO A 87 -10.05 -18.08 -15.40
C PRO A 87 -11.43 -18.69 -15.66
N LYS A 88 -11.79 -19.70 -14.87
CA LYS A 88 -13.16 -19.92 -14.48
C LYS A 88 -13.40 -18.81 -13.47
N ALA A 89 -14.37 -17.95 -13.76
CA ALA A 89 -14.97 -17.11 -12.73
C ALA A 89 -15.17 -18.01 -11.50
N VAL A 90 -14.32 -17.86 -10.49
CA VAL A 90 -14.50 -18.56 -9.24
C VAL A 90 -15.76 -17.95 -8.65
N PRO A 91 -16.87 -18.69 -8.51
CA PRO A 91 -17.83 -18.25 -7.53
C PRO A 91 -17.07 -18.24 -6.21
N LEU A 92 -17.08 -17.09 -5.52
CA LEU A 92 -16.72 -17.00 -4.11
C LEU A 92 -17.59 -18.01 -3.35
N SER A 93 -17.09 -19.22 -3.13
CA SER A 93 -17.66 -20.17 -2.18
C SER A 93 -16.60 -21.20 -1.88
N GLY A 94 -15.96 -21.08 -0.72
CA GLY A 94 -14.97 -22.06 -0.28
C GLY A 94 -14.10 -21.71 0.93
N SER A 95 -14.08 -20.46 1.40
CA SER A 95 -13.57 -20.15 2.74
C SER A 95 -14.53 -19.19 3.43
N ALA A 96 -15.04 -19.61 4.57
CA ALA A 96 -15.97 -18.85 5.38
C ALA A 96 -15.37 -17.49 5.78
N ALA A 97 -16.18 -16.45 5.59
CA ALA A 97 -16.08 -15.13 6.21
C ALA A 97 -14.75 -14.35 6.03
N ALA A 98 -14.62 -13.68 4.89
CA ALA A 98 -14.59 -12.22 5.02
C ALA A 98 -15.44 -11.64 3.90
N SER A 99 -16.51 -10.98 4.31
CA SER A 99 -17.33 -10.12 3.48
C SER A 99 -16.43 -9.28 2.56
N PRO A 100 -16.75 -9.10 1.26
CA PRO A 100 -16.02 -8.17 0.39
C PRO A 100 -16.04 -6.72 0.95
N THR A 101 -16.86 -6.46 1.97
CA THR A 101 -17.00 -5.18 2.67
C THR A 101 -15.82 -4.80 3.56
N THR A 102 -14.89 -5.72 3.86
CA THR A 102 -13.80 -5.48 4.83
C THR A 102 -12.41 -5.64 4.21
N ARG A 103 -12.32 -5.92 2.91
CA ARG A 103 -11.05 -6.01 2.18
C ARG A 103 -10.97 -4.88 1.15
N LEU A 104 -9.87 -4.14 1.13
CA LEU A 104 -9.64 -3.05 0.20
C LEU A 104 -8.34 -3.26 -0.58
N PRO A 105 -8.40 -3.46 -1.91
CA PRO A 105 -7.25 -3.33 -2.79
C PRO A 105 -6.72 -1.90 -2.74
N MET A 106 -5.41 -1.70 -2.58
CA MET A 106 -4.87 -0.38 -2.29
C MET A 106 -4.49 0.40 -3.52
N LEU A 107 -3.88 -0.24 -4.50
CA LEU A 107 -3.50 0.42 -5.73
C LEU A 107 -4.74 0.69 -6.59
N ASP A 108 -4.71 1.81 -7.29
CA ASP A 108 -5.84 2.39 -8.04
C ASP A 108 -7.05 2.82 -7.20
N SER A 109 -7.02 2.64 -5.87
CA SER A 109 -8.09 3.13 -5.00
C SER A 109 -8.12 4.66 -4.95
N ASP A 110 -9.32 5.21 -5.12
CA ASP A 110 -9.58 6.63 -4.96
C ASP A 110 -9.60 7.00 -3.48
N VAL A 111 -8.82 8.03 -3.13
CA VAL A 111 -8.72 8.53 -1.76
C VAL A 111 -9.55 9.78 -1.62
N GLU A 112 -10.36 9.80 -0.56
CA GLU A 112 -11.25 10.91 -0.25
C GLU A 112 -10.83 11.62 1.04
N ARG A 113 -11.35 12.82 1.24
CA ARG A 113 -11.29 13.52 2.51
C ARG A 113 -12.47 13.10 3.39
N PRO A 114 -12.45 13.32 4.72
CA PRO A 114 -13.61 13.05 5.58
C PRO A 114 -14.92 13.72 5.14
N ASN A 115 -14.85 14.84 4.42
CA ASN A 115 -16.01 15.54 3.84
C ASN A 115 -16.51 14.92 2.49
N GLY A 116 -15.91 13.82 2.02
CA GLY A 116 -16.25 13.15 0.76
C GLY A 116 -15.60 13.74 -0.49
N THR A 117 -14.76 14.79 -0.37
CA THR A 117 -14.04 15.34 -1.53
C THR A 117 -12.95 14.36 -1.98
N LYS A 118 -12.96 13.97 -3.25
CA LYS A 118 -11.90 13.15 -3.86
C LYS A 118 -10.59 13.95 -3.92
N ILE A 119 -9.52 13.39 -3.37
CA ILE A 119 -8.19 14.00 -3.31
C ILE A 119 -7.32 13.51 -4.47
N GLY A 120 -7.36 12.21 -4.75
CA GLY A 120 -6.49 11.59 -5.75
C GLY A 120 -6.64 10.08 -5.78
N ARG A 121 -5.65 9.41 -6.38
CA ARG A 121 -5.61 7.95 -6.52
C ARG A 121 -4.31 7.41 -5.95
N ILE A 122 -4.37 6.29 -5.23
CA ILE A 122 -3.16 5.59 -4.78
C ILE A 122 -2.51 4.92 -5.99
N VAL A 123 -1.25 5.27 -6.25
CA VAL A 123 -0.46 4.68 -7.33
C VAL A 123 0.63 3.75 -6.81
N ASP A 124 1.02 3.86 -5.54
CA ASP A 124 2.03 2.99 -4.94
C ASP A 124 1.91 2.97 -3.41
N VAL A 125 2.51 1.98 -2.75
CA VAL A 125 2.61 1.88 -1.29
C VAL A 125 4.07 1.65 -0.89
N LEU A 126 4.58 2.46 0.03
CA LEU A 126 5.94 2.36 0.56
C LEU A 126 5.95 1.45 1.79
N ILE A 127 6.65 0.32 1.68
CA ILE A 127 6.73 -0.74 2.69
C ILE A 127 8.13 -0.79 3.29
N ASP A 128 8.25 -0.99 4.60
CA ASP A 128 9.55 -1.19 5.26
C ASP A 128 10.02 -2.65 5.31
N ARG A 129 11.21 -2.88 5.87
CA ARG A 129 11.76 -4.23 6.11
C ARG A 129 10.89 -5.08 7.03
N GLY A 130 10.11 -4.47 7.91
CA GLY A 130 9.17 -5.12 8.82
C GLY A 130 7.85 -5.53 8.17
N ALA A 131 7.71 -5.38 6.84
CA ALA A 131 6.48 -5.59 6.10
C ALA A 131 5.32 -4.66 6.55
N GLN A 132 5.67 -3.49 7.10
CA GLN A 132 4.73 -2.47 7.52
C GLN A 132 4.62 -1.38 6.46
N PRO A 133 3.41 -0.98 6.06
CA PRO A 133 3.21 0.20 5.25
C PRO A 133 3.58 1.47 6.02
N GLN A 134 4.41 2.30 5.42
CA GLN A 134 4.90 3.54 6.01
C GLN A 134 4.27 4.77 5.37
N ALA A 135 3.97 4.69 4.07
CA ALA A 135 3.35 5.77 3.32
C ALA A 135 2.66 5.21 2.07
N VAL A 136 1.72 5.97 1.53
CA VAL A 136 1.13 5.75 0.21
C VAL A 136 1.55 6.88 -0.73
N VAL A 137 1.75 6.55 -1.99
CA VAL A 137 1.97 7.54 -3.04
C VAL A 137 0.63 7.81 -3.69
N LEU A 138 0.17 9.06 -3.62
CA LEU A 138 -1.07 9.50 -4.26
C LEU A 138 -0.75 10.34 -5.49
N ASP A 139 -1.30 9.97 -6.64
CA ASP A 139 -1.41 10.87 -7.80
C ASP A 139 -2.61 11.80 -7.58
N LEU A 140 -2.35 13.12 -7.54
CA LEU A 140 -3.37 14.15 -7.39
C LEU A 140 -3.98 14.57 -8.74
N GLY A 141 -3.70 13.82 -9.82
CA GLY A 141 -4.18 14.10 -11.16
C GLY A 141 -5.70 13.94 -11.34
N GLY A 142 -6.39 15.05 -11.66
CA GLY A 142 -7.78 15.05 -12.13
C GLY A 142 -8.47 16.43 -12.19
N LEU A 143 -9.02 16.76 -13.37
CA LEU A 143 -9.95 17.83 -13.83
C LEU A 143 -9.83 19.29 -13.32
N VAL A 144 -9.28 19.56 -12.14
CA VAL A 144 -9.22 20.91 -11.53
C VAL A 144 -7.78 21.44 -11.45
N ASN A 145 -6.78 20.55 -11.45
CA ASN A 145 -5.38 20.92 -11.37
C ASN A 145 -4.63 20.47 -12.64
N THR A 146 -4.05 21.43 -13.37
CA THR A 146 -3.21 21.18 -14.55
C THR A 146 -1.87 20.54 -14.16
N ASP A 147 -1.47 20.68 -12.90
CA ASP A 147 -0.24 20.10 -12.36
C ASP A 147 -0.47 18.65 -11.91
N ARG A 148 -0.20 17.70 -12.81
CA ARG A 148 -0.16 16.29 -12.46
C ARG A 148 1.07 16.02 -11.59
N ARG A 149 0.85 15.80 -10.30
CA ARG A 149 1.91 15.54 -9.33
C ARG A 149 1.50 14.45 -8.37
N SER A 150 2.46 13.62 -8.01
CA SER A 150 2.31 12.63 -6.95
C SER A 150 2.85 13.16 -5.64
N ILE A 151 2.29 12.72 -4.52
CA ILE A 151 2.78 13.03 -3.16
C ILE A 151 2.90 11.75 -2.35
N ALA A 152 3.82 11.72 -1.38
CA ALA A 152 3.86 10.66 -0.38
C ALA A 152 3.06 11.12 0.85
N ALA A 153 1.97 10.42 1.17
CA ALA A 153 1.22 10.63 2.41
C ALA A 153 1.55 9.54 3.41
N SER A 154 1.73 9.90 4.68
CA SER A 154 1.98 8.94 5.75
C SER A 154 0.84 7.94 5.87
N TRP A 155 1.17 6.66 6.09
CA TRP A 155 0.17 5.63 6.35
C TRP A 155 -0.71 5.97 7.56
N GLY A 156 -0.15 6.62 8.58
CA GLY A 156 -0.90 7.05 9.77
C GLY A 156 -1.92 8.16 9.51
N ALA A 157 -1.84 8.83 8.35
CA ALA A 157 -2.85 9.80 7.91
C ALA A 157 -4.07 9.12 7.26
N LEU A 158 -3.97 7.82 6.91
CA LEU A 158 -5.05 7.10 6.26
C LEU A 158 -6.03 6.55 7.30
N ARG A 159 -7.31 6.67 6.97
CA ARG A 159 -8.43 6.12 7.72
C ARG A 159 -9.23 5.23 6.77
N PHE A 160 -9.55 4.02 7.20
CA PHE A 160 -10.31 3.07 6.40
C PHE A 160 -11.72 3.04 6.96
N VAL A 161 -12.68 3.57 6.21
CA VAL A 161 -14.07 3.69 6.65
C VAL A 161 -14.99 2.88 5.75
N THR A 162 -15.97 2.20 6.34
CA THR A 162 -16.98 1.50 5.54
C THR A 162 -18.09 2.47 5.18
N ARG A 163 -18.29 2.72 3.88
CA ARG A 163 -19.40 3.50 3.33
C ARG A 163 -20.05 2.67 2.23
N ASP A 164 -21.37 2.67 2.13
CA ASP A 164 -22.09 1.95 1.07
C ASP A 164 -21.74 0.45 0.97
N LYS A 165 -21.45 -0.17 2.13
CA LYS A 165 -20.98 -1.55 2.27
C LYS A 165 -19.62 -1.83 1.60
N ALA A 166 -18.87 -0.81 1.18
CA ALA A 166 -17.50 -0.92 0.69
C ALA A 166 -16.54 -0.23 1.67
N LEU A 167 -15.30 -0.72 1.72
CA LEU A 167 -14.24 -0.08 2.51
C LEU A 167 -13.59 0.99 1.63
N HIS A 168 -13.45 2.22 2.15
CA HIS A 168 -12.88 3.36 1.43
C HIS A 168 -11.69 3.95 2.20
N PRO A 169 -10.60 4.32 1.52
CA PRO A 169 -9.50 5.05 2.13
C PRO A 169 -9.82 6.54 2.19
N GLN A 170 -9.71 7.11 3.38
CA GLN A 170 -9.79 8.54 3.64
C GLN A 170 -8.45 9.08 4.10
N LEU A 171 -8.11 10.30 3.70
CA LEU A 171 -6.88 10.97 4.09
C LEU A 171 -7.18 12.17 4.98
N ASP A 172 -6.63 12.13 6.18
CA ASP A 172 -6.77 13.18 7.19
C ASP A 172 -5.66 14.24 7.04
N LEU A 173 -5.61 14.86 5.86
CA LEU A 173 -4.72 15.99 5.53
C LEU A 173 -5.55 17.19 5.08
N ASN A 174 -5.13 18.39 5.50
CA ASN A 174 -5.74 19.63 5.04
C ASN A 174 -5.11 20.11 3.71
N ASP A 175 -5.79 21.05 3.04
CA ASP A 175 -5.34 21.59 1.75
C ASP A 175 -3.96 22.26 1.81
N ALA A 176 -3.63 22.92 2.93
CA ALA A 176 -2.33 23.56 3.12
C ALA A 176 -1.19 22.52 3.15
N GLN A 177 -1.39 21.39 3.85
CA GLN A 177 -0.43 20.28 3.91
C GLN A 177 -0.26 19.59 2.56
N ILE A 178 -1.36 19.32 1.85
CA ILE A 178 -1.33 18.73 0.50
C ILE A 178 -0.59 19.66 -0.47
N LYS A 179 -0.88 20.96 -0.43
CA LYS A 179 -0.24 21.96 -1.31
C LYS A 179 1.24 22.17 -0.98
N ALA A 180 1.60 22.17 0.31
CA ALA A 180 2.98 22.29 0.78
C ALA A 180 3.77 20.97 0.69
N SER A 181 3.12 19.85 0.38
CA SER A 181 3.80 18.58 0.14
C SER A 181 4.81 18.79 -1.00
N PRO A 182 5.98 18.16 -0.97
CA PRO A 182 6.87 18.08 -2.13
C PRO A 182 6.38 17.00 -3.11
N PRO A 183 6.74 17.08 -4.41
CA PRO A 183 6.41 16.03 -5.37
C PRO A 183 7.20 14.75 -5.07
N TYR A 184 6.51 13.61 -5.11
CA TYR A 184 7.13 12.30 -5.07
C TYR A 184 7.75 11.98 -6.43
N ALA A 185 9.05 11.70 -6.43
CA ALA A 185 9.80 11.29 -7.62
C ALA A 185 10.79 10.22 -7.21
N ALA A 186 10.99 9.18 -8.05
CA ALA A 186 11.83 8.01 -7.78
C ALA A 186 13.32 8.34 -7.59
N ASP A 187 13.74 9.58 -7.84
CA ASP A 187 15.10 10.11 -7.73
C ASP A 187 15.29 11.09 -6.55
N LYS A 188 14.21 11.51 -5.86
CA LYS A 188 14.26 12.53 -4.78
C LYS A 188 14.02 11.97 -3.36
N PRO A 189 14.52 12.63 -2.29
CA PRO A 189 14.24 12.21 -0.91
C PRO A 189 12.74 12.08 -0.64
N ILE A 190 12.35 11.01 0.06
CA ILE A 190 10.93 10.74 0.37
C ILE A 190 10.53 11.54 1.61
N VAL A 191 9.72 12.58 1.40
CA VAL A 191 9.11 13.38 2.47
C VAL A 191 7.64 13.00 2.54
N ALA A 192 7.27 12.18 3.53
CA ALA A 192 5.86 11.88 3.76
C ALA A 192 5.20 13.00 4.54
N VAL A 193 3.95 13.27 4.18
CA VAL A 193 3.11 14.26 4.86
C VAL A 193 2.26 13.56 5.91
N PHE A 194 2.34 14.04 7.14
CA PHE A 194 1.67 13.48 8.32
C PHE A 194 0.41 14.29 8.64
N PRO A 195 -0.60 13.69 9.31
CA PRO A 195 -1.76 14.45 9.78
C PRO A 195 -1.30 15.60 10.68
N PRO A 196 -2.07 16.69 10.78
CA PRO A 196 -1.73 17.77 11.68
C PRO A 196 -1.57 17.18 13.08
N VAL A 197 -0.36 17.26 13.63
CA VAL A 197 -0.15 16.97 15.05
C VAL A 197 -0.99 18.01 15.76
N VAL A 198 -2.14 17.61 16.31
CA VAL A 198 -2.79 18.44 17.33
C VAL A 198 -1.74 18.55 18.41
N PRO A 199 -1.14 19.73 18.68
CA PRO A 199 -0.19 19.83 19.76
C PRO A 199 -0.94 19.37 21.01
N ALA A 200 -0.47 18.28 21.63
CA ALA A 200 -0.92 17.92 22.95
C ALA A 200 -0.75 19.18 23.78
N ALA A 201 -1.85 19.71 24.32
CA ALA A 201 -1.83 20.91 25.16
C ALA A 201 -0.67 20.75 26.16
N PRO A 202 0.20 21.76 26.32
CA PRO A 202 1.34 21.64 27.21
C PRO A 202 0.79 21.23 28.57
N ALA A 203 1.23 20.06 29.06
CA ALA A 203 0.97 19.65 30.43
C ALA A 203 1.44 20.81 31.31
N SER A 204 0.51 21.45 32.00
CA SER A 204 0.81 22.54 32.93
C SER A 204 1.90 22.05 33.86
N SER A 205 3.08 22.64 33.75
CA SER A 205 4.12 22.52 34.76
C SER A 205 3.54 23.12 36.04
N ALA A 206 2.95 22.27 36.87
CA ALA A 206 2.71 22.57 38.27
C ALA A 206 4.08 22.65 38.95
N SER A 207 4.75 23.79 38.81
CA SER A 207 5.90 24.14 39.63
C SER A 207 5.36 24.68 40.95
N ALA A 208 5.33 23.77 41.92
CA ALA A 208 5.00 24.03 43.30
C ALA A 208 5.89 25.12 43.89
N THR A 209 5.24 25.94 44.71
CA THR A 209 5.77 26.90 45.67
C THR A 209 6.87 26.33 46.55
N ARG A 210 7.98 27.07 46.75
CA ARG A 210 8.55 27.35 48.07
C ARG A 210 9.55 28.50 48.03
#